data_AF-A0A075FXK1-F1
#
_entry.id   AF-A0A075FXK1-F1
#
_cell.length_a   1.000
_cell.length_b   1.000
_cell.length_c   1.000
_cell.angle_alpha   90.00
_cell.angle_beta   90.00
_cell.angle_gamma   90.00
#
_symmetry.space_group_name_H-M   'P 1'
#
loop_
_entity.id
_entity.type
_entity.pdbx_description
1 polymer ?
#
loop_
_entity_poly.entity_id
_entity_poly.type
_entity_poly.pdbx_seq_one_letter_code
_entity_poly.pdbx_strand_id
1 'polypeptide(L)'
;MLTALSELERVIIDEVHELLSSERGSQLSISLERLQLNANHKIIRTGLSATVGNVDDAAHFLVGTKKPCKIIQDKSMRKYDVDVKFVKGSISEVADSIIQYIEKAEINSPVLCLLILEVNPNF
;
A
#
# COMPACT_ATOMS: atom_id res chain seq x y z
N MET A 1 -31.74 -1.15 -7.96
CA MET A 1 -30.47 -1.18 -8.73
C MET A 1 -29.71 0.10 -8.40
N LEU A 2 -28.40 0.05 -8.14
CA LEU A 2 -27.61 1.21 -7.70
C LEU A 2 -27.34 2.15 -8.89
N THR A 3 -28.33 2.98 -9.23
CA THR A 3 -28.26 3.95 -10.34
C THR A 3 -27.12 4.96 -10.17
N ALA A 4 -26.70 5.27 -8.95
CA ALA A 4 -25.63 6.23 -8.69
C ALA A 4 -24.28 5.88 -9.35
N LEU A 5 -24.04 4.61 -9.69
CA LEU A 5 -22.78 4.14 -10.28
C LEU A 5 -22.95 3.61 -11.72
N SER A 6 -24.10 3.85 -12.38
CA SER A 6 -24.32 3.35 -13.74
C SER A 6 -23.43 4.03 -14.79
N GLU A 7 -23.04 5.28 -14.55
CA GLU A 7 -22.16 6.05 -15.46
C GLU A 7 -20.67 5.95 -15.08
N LEU A 8 -20.28 5.01 -14.20
CA LEU A 8 -18.89 4.89 -13.79
C LEU A 8 -18.02 4.31 -14.91
N GLU A 9 -16.95 5.02 -15.28
CA GLU A 9 -16.01 4.60 -16.32
C GLU A 9 -14.67 4.09 -15.78
N ARG A 10 -14.26 4.51 -14.58
CA ARG A 10 -12.90 4.30 -14.05
C ARG A 10 -12.92 3.97 -12.57
N VAL A 11 -12.08 3.02 -12.18
CA VAL A 11 -11.83 2.65 -10.77
C VAL A 11 -10.33 2.63 -10.53
N ILE A 12 -9.90 3.28 -9.45
CA ILE A 12 -8.53 3.23 -8.95
C ILE A 12 -8.54 2.38 -7.68
N ILE A 13 -7.67 1.37 -7.64
CA ILE A 13 -7.47 0.50 -6.49
C ILE A 13 -6.08 0.81 -5.97
N ASP A 14 -6.03 1.41 -4.78
CA ASP A 14 -4.76 1.67 -4.12
C ASP A 14 -4.31 0.44 -3.33
N GLU A 15 -3.00 0.32 -3.14
CA GLU A 15 -2.33 -0.77 -2.43
C GLU A 15 -2.79 -2.18 -2.83
N VAL A 16 -2.82 -2.45 -4.13
CA VAL A 16 -3.26 -3.74 -4.69
C VAL A 16 -2.55 -4.95 -4.07
N HIS A 17 -1.29 -4.78 -3.66
CA HIS A 17 -0.48 -5.84 -3.06
C HIS A 17 -1.08 -6.41 -1.76
N GLU A 18 -1.81 -5.61 -0.97
CA GLU A 18 -2.49 -6.10 0.25
C GLU A 18 -3.71 -6.99 -0.07
N LEU A 19 -4.19 -6.94 -1.31
CA LEU A 19 -5.42 -7.61 -1.73
C LEU A 19 -5.17 -8.96 -2.41
N LEU A 20 -3.98 -9.19 -2.97
CA LEU A 20 -3.69 -10.38 -3.80
C LEU A 20 -3.95 -11.72 -3.09
N SER A 21 -3.77 -11.75 -1.77
CA SER A 21 -3.84 -12.98 -0.97
C SER A 21 -4.81 -12.86 0.20
N SER A 22 -5.83 -12.00 0.09
CA SER A 22 -6.77 -11.74 1.20
C SER A 22 -8.23 -11.99 0.83
N GLU A 23 -9.05 -12.29 1.85
CA GLU A 23 -10.50 -12.41 1.72
C GLU A 23 -11.12 -11.09 1.21
N ARG A 24 -10.54 -9.95 1.62
CA ARG A 24 -10.91 -8.62 1.14
C ARG A 24 -10.67 -8.48 -0.36
N GLY A 25 -9.56 -8.99 -0.87
CA GLY A 25 -9.30 -9.05 -2.31
C GLY A 25 -10.35 -9.85 -3.05
N SER A 26 -10.69 -11.03 -2.55
CA SER A 26 -11.74 -11.88 -3.13
C SER A 26 -13.10 -11.16 -3.19
N GLN A 27 -13.48 -10.48 -2.10
CA GLN A 27 -14.70 -9.69 -2.03
C GLN A 27 -14.68 -8.51 -3.03
N LEU A 28 -13.55 -7.82 -3.15
CA LEU A 28 -13.39 -6.71 -4.08
C LEU A 28 -13.52 -7.19 -5.53
N SER A 29 -12.87 -8.28 -5.90
CA SER A 29 -12.94 -8.85 -7.26
C SER A 29 -14.39 -9.13 -7.67
N ILE A 30 -15.17 -9.76 -6.80
CA ILE A 30 -16.60 -10.03 -7.06
C ILE A 30 -17.38 -8.72 -7.16
N SER A 31 -17.11 -7.76 -6.26
CA SER A 31 -17.79 -6.46 -6.25
C SER A 31 -17.53 -5.66 -7.52
N LEU A 32 -16.32 -5.72 -8.09
CA LEU A 32 -15.95 -5.06 -9.34
C LEU A 32 -16.61 -5.69 -10.57
N GLU A 33 -16.83 -7.00 -10.59
CA GLU A 33 -17.60 -7.64 -11.66
C GLU A 33 -19.10 -7.30 -11.55
N ARG A 34 -19.66 -7.25 -10.34
CA ARG A 34 -21.03 -6.77 -10.13
C ARG A 34 -21.20 -5.31 -10.56
N LEU A 35 -20.21 -4.48 -10.24
CA LEU A 35 -20.18 -3.07 -10.65
C LEU A 35 -20.09 -2.95 -12.18
N GLN A 36 -19.28 -3.77 -12.84
CA GLN A 36 -19.18 -3.81 -14.29
C GLN A 36 -20.51 -4.20 -14.96
N LEU A 37 -21.31 -5.08 -14.36
CA LEU A 37 -22.64 -5.45 -14.87
C LEU A 37 -23.68 -4.32 -14.69
N ASN A 38 -23.48 -3.43 -13.72
CA ASN A 38 -24.38 -2.30 -13.46
C ASN A 38 -24.00 -1.05 -14.27
N ALA A 39 -22.74 -0.94 -14.70
CA ALA A 39 -22.25 0.18 -15.48
C ALA A 39 -22.65 0.08 -16.95
N ASN A 40 -23.06 1.20 -17.53
CA ASN A 40 -23.36 1.34 -18.96
C ASN A 40 -22.09 1.34 -19.82
N HIS A 41 -20.94 1.58 -19.19
CA HIS A 41 -19.64 1.65 -19.84
C HIS A 41 -18.71 0.52 -19.38
N LYS A 42 -17.72 0.20 -20.20
CA LYS A 42 -16.63 -0.68 -19.79
C LYS A 42 -15.75 0.05 -18.76
N ILE A 43 -15.64 -0.49 -17.56
CA ILE A 43 -14.85 0.11 -16.48
C ILE A 43 -13.37 -0.16 -16.71
N ILE A 44 -12.57 0.89 -16.72
CA ILE A 44 -11.11 0.83 -16.72
C ILE A 44 -10.63 0.75 -15.27
N ARG A 45 -9.81 -0.25 -14.96
CA ARG A 45 -9.26 -0.47 -13.62
C ARG A 45 -7.79 -0.09 -13.62
N THR A 46 -7.40 0.76 -12.68
CA THR A 46 -6.00 1.15 -12.44
C THR A 46 -5.61 0.68 -11.05
N GLY A 47 -4.59 -0.16 -10.96
CA GLY A 47 -4.02 -0.60 -9.69
C GLY A 47 -2.77 0.21 -9.36
N LEU A 48 -2.64 0.63 -8.10
CA LEU A 48 -1.46 1.29 -7.57
C LEU A 48 -0.84 0.40 -6.49
N SER A 49 0.48 0.36 -6.44
CA SER A 49 1.23 -0.27 -5.35
C SER A 49 2.69 0.15 -5.44
N ALA A 50 3.29 0.42 -4.28
CA ALA A 50 4.72 0.69 -4.17
C ALA A 50 5.56 -0.60 -4.17
N THR A 51 4.99 -1.70 -3.70
CA THR A 51 5.69 -2.96 -3.42
C THR A 51 4.90 -4.15 -3.96
N VAL A 52 5.26 -4.64 -5.15
CA VAL A 52 4.66 -5.83 -5.74
C VAL A 52 5.77 -6.84 -6.07
N GLY A 53 5.72 -8.01 -5.42
CA GLY A 53 6.67 -9.10 -5.68
C GLY A 53 6.44 -9.74 -7.05
N ASN A 54 5.21 -10.16 -7.33
CA ASN A 54 4.81 -10.71 -8.63
C ASN A 54 3.82 -9.77 -9.35
N VAL A 55 4.33 -9.01 -10.32
CA VAL A 55 3.55 -8.01 -11.05
C VAL A 55 2.52 -8.67 -11.98
N ASP A 56 2.80 -9.87 -12.47
CA ASP A 56 1.87 -10.61 -13.32
C ASP A 56 0.65 -11.05 -12.50
N ASP A 57 0.85 -11.59 -11.30
CA ASP A 57 -0.27 -11.97 -10.42
C ASP A 57 -1.12 -10.75 -10.05
N ALA A 58 -0.48 -9.60 -9.80
CA ALA A 58 -1.19 -8.35 -9.54
C ALA A 58 -2.02 -7.86 -10.73
N ALA A 59 -1.46 -7.95 -11.94
CA ALA A 59 -2.18 -7.64 -13.17
C ALA A 59 -3.39 -8.57 -13.35
N HIS A 60 -3.20 -9.88 -13.17
CA HIS A 60 -4.28 -10.87 -13.28
C HIS A 60 -5.38 -10.66 -12.23
N PHE A 61 -5.02 -10.29 -11.00
CA PHE A 61 -5.99 -9.91 -9.98
C PHE A 61 -6.82 -8.70 -10.39
N LEU A 62 -6.17 -7.65 -10.91
CA LEU A 62 -6.81 -6.38 -11.26
C LEU A 62 -7.80 -6.53 -12.43
N VAL A 63 -7.37 -7.18 -13.52
CA VAL A 63 -8.15 -7.24 -14.77
C VAL A 63 -8.85 -8.57 -15.01
N GLY A 64 -8.51 -9.62 -14.24
CA GLY A 64 -8.98 -10.98 -14.46
C GLY A 64 -8.21 -11.71 -15.57
N THR A 65 -8.74 -12.85 -16.02
CA THR A 65 -8.03 -13.81 -16.87
C THR A 65 -8.08 -13.54 -18.38
N LYS A 66 -8.89 -12.59 -18.85
CA LYS A 66 -9.14 -12.37 -20.31
C LYS A 66 -9.07 -10.91 -20.75
N LYS A 67 -8.52 -10.03 -19.92
CA LYS A 67 -8.46 -8.59 -20.21
C LYS A 67 -6.99 -8.19 -20.33
N PRO A 68 -6.61 -7.34 -21.30
CA PRO A 68 -5.25 -6.83 -21.37
C PRO A 68 -4.97 -5.90 -20.19
N CYS A 69 -3.79 -6.01 -19.60
CA CYS A 69 -3.30 -5.09 -18.57
C CYS A 69 -1.98 -4.46 -19.03
N LYS A 70 -1.92 -3.13 -19.05
CA LYS A 70 -0.66 -2.41 -19.28
C LYS A 70 0.02 -2.21 -17.94
N ILE A 71 1.21 -2.79 -17.79
CA ILE A 71 2.05 -2.64 -16.60
C ILE A 71 2.99 -1.45 -16.80
N ILE A 72 3.00 -0.53 -15.84
CA ILE A 72 3.95 0.59 -15.77
C ILE A 72 4.71 0.41 -14.48
N GLN A 73 6.02 0.21 -14.58
CA GLN A 73 6.90 0.04 -13.44
C GLN A 73 7.97 1.12 -13.47
N ASP A 74 8.06 1.89 -12.39
CA ASP A 74 9.19 2.78 -12.19
C ASP A 74 10.40 1.95 -11.74
N LYS A 75 11.53 2.15 -12.42
CA LYS A 75 12.82 1.50 -12.11
C LYS A 75 13.78 2.46 -11.40
N SER A 76 13.31 3.65 -11.05
CA SER A 76 14.10 4.61 -10.30
C SER A 76 14.50 4.00 -8.95
N MET A 77 15.80 4.06 -8.65
CA MET A 77 16.32 3.65 -7.35
C MET A 77 16.22 4.83 -6.40
N ARG A 78 15.31 4.75 -5.43
CA ARG A 78 15.26 5.72 -4.33
C ARG A 78 16.42 5.42 -3.38
N LYS A 79 17.33 6.39 -3.20
CA LYS A 79 18.37 6.27 -2.17
C LYS A 79 17.71 6.41 -0.81
N TYR A 80 17.83 5.36 0.00
CA TYR A 80 17.41 5.39 1.39
C TYR A 80 18.57 5.94 2.23
N ASP A 81 18.28 6.95 3.04
CA ASP A 81 19.17 7.42 4.10
C ASP A 81 18.68 6.81 5.41
N VAL A 82 19.22 5.63 5.74
CA VAL A 82 18.79 4.82 6.89
C VAL A 82 20.00 4.59 7.77
N ASP A 83 19.88 5.01 9.03
CA ASP A 83 20.86 4.76 10.09
C ASP A 83 20.20 3.93 11.19
N VAL A 84 20.94 2.97 11.74
CA VAL A 84 20.46 2.06 12.79
C VAL A 84 21.21 2.34 14.08
N LYS A 85 20.50 2.86 15.07
CA LYS A 85 21.06 3.15 16.39
C LYS A 85 20.46 2.24 17.45
N PHE A 86 21.33 1.53 18.16
CA PHE A 86 20.93 0.76 19.32
C PHE A 86 21.01 1.63 20.57
N VAL A 87 19.86 1.78 21.26
CA VAL A 87 19.77 2.49 22.53
C VAL A 87 19.49 1.47 23.62
N LYS A 88 20.37 1.41 24.62
CA LYS A 88 20.15 0.56 25.79
C LYS A 88 19.13 1.23 26.71
N GLY A 89 18.22 0.41 27.24
CA GLY A 89 17.29 0.84 28.28
C GLY A 89 15.82 0.73 27.88
N SER A 90 15.01 1.51 28.58
CA SER A 90 13.57 1.64 28.43
C SER A 90 13.18 2.53 27.25
N ILE A 91 11.88 2.52 26.92
CA ILE A 91 11.30 3.40 25.89
C ILE A 91 11.54 4.89 26.19
N SER A 92 11.68 5.28 27.46
CA SER A 92 11.96 6.66 27.84
C SER A 92 13.35 7.09 27.39
N GLU A 93 14.36 6.23 27.58
CA GLU A 93 15.74 6.51 27.15
C GLU A 93 15.86 6.53 25.62
N VAL A 94 15.06 5.71 24.92
CA VAL A 94 14.92 5.78 23.46
C VAL A 94 14.35 7.13 23.04
N ALA A 95 13.28 7.60 23.69
CA ALA A 95 12.66 8.89 23.37
C ALA A 95 13.64 10.06 23.58
N ASP A 96 14.37 10.07 24.68
CA ASP A 96 15.39 11.09 24.96
C ASP A 96 16.50 11.07 23.89
N SER A 97 16.94 9.88 23.48
CA SER A 97 17.94 9.72 22.42
C SER A 97 17.45 10.25 21.06
N ILE A 98 16.17 10.03 20.73
CA ILE A 98 15.56 10.57 19.50
C ILE A 98 15.52 12.10 19.55
N ILE A 99 15.09 12.70 20.66
CA ILE A 99 15.04 14.16 20.82
C ILE A 99 16.43 14.77 20.63
N GLN A 100 17.43 14.24 21.33
CA GLN A 100 18.82 14.72 21.20
C GLN A 100 19.37 14.58 19.77
N TYR A 101 18.97 13.53 19.05
CA TYR A 101 19.38 13.35 17.67
C TYR A 101 18.76 14.40 16.75
N ILE A 102 17.47 14.67 16.89
CA ILE A 102 16.74 15.66 16.09
C ILE A 102 17.30 17.07 16.35
N GLU A 103 17.56 17.42 17.61
CA GLU A 103 18.15 18.70 18.01
C GLU A 103 19.53 18.92 17.38
N LYS A 104 20.40 17.90 17.44
CA LYS A 104 21.75 17.96 16.86
C LYS A 104 21.75 18.01 15.33
N ALA A 105 20.75 17.41 14.70
CA ALA A 105 20.62 17.38 13.25
C ALA A 105 19.98 18.66 12.66
N GLU A 106 19.59 19.63 13.52
CA GLU A 106 18.96 20.89 13.12
C GLU A 106 17.74 20.70 12.18
N ILE A 107 16.98 19.63 12.39
CA ILE A 107 15.83 19.28 11.54
C ILE A 107 14.68 20.23 11.85
N ASN A 108 14.42 21.17 10.93
CA ASN A 108 13.37 22.18 11.05
C ASN A 108 12.03 21.79 10.38
N SER A 109 11.85 20.51 10.03
CA SER A 109 10.64 19.96 9.42
C SER A 109 9.92 18.96 10.34
N PRO A 110 8.60 18.74 10.19
CA PRO A 110 7.89 17.71 10.95
C PRO A 110 8.55 16.33 10.83
N VAL A 111 8.72 15.64 11.96
CA VAL A 111 9.29 14.29 12.03
C VAL A 111 8.18 13.29 12.32
N LEU A 112 8.09 12.23 11.52
CA LEU A 112 7.18 11.10 11.75
C LEU A 112 7.91 10.02 12.55
N CYS A 113 7.49 9.77 13.78
CA CYS A 113 8.00 8.68 14.61
C CYS A 113 7.08 7.46 14.49
N LEU A 114 7.60 6.35 13.99
CA LEU A 114 6.90 5.06 13.97
C LEU A 114 7.49 4.15 15.06
N LEU A 115 6.66 3.77 16.03
CA LEU A 115 7.05 2.82 17.08
C LEU A 115 6.58 1.42 16.69
N ILE A 116 7.52 0.49 16.53
CA ILE A 116 7.24 -0.93 16.28
C ILE A 116 7.59 -1.68 17.56
N LEU A 117 6.58 -2.23 18.24
CA LEU A 117 6.75 -3.06 19.42
C LEU A 117 6.68 -4.52 19.00
N GLU A 118 7.76 -5.27 19.22
CA GLU A 118 7.76 -6.71 19.03
C GLU A 118 7.54 -7.37 20.40
N VAL A 119 6.36 -7.97 20.58
CA VAL A 119 6.05 -8.73 21.79
C VAL A 119 6.72 -10.08 21.66
N ASN A 120 7.70 -10.37 22.53
CA ASN A 120 8.38 -11.66 22.54
C ASN A 120 7.37 -12.77 22.90
N PRO A 121 7.10 -13.73 22.00
CA PRO A 121 6.10 -14.78 22.24
C PRO A 121 6.53 -15.81 23.30
N ASN A 122 7.75 -15.73 23.82
CA ASN A 122 8.28 -16.62 24.86
C ASN A 122 8.11 -16.07 26.30
N PHE A 123 7.22 -15.10 26.52
CA PHE A 123 6.75 -14.65 27.84
C PHE A 123 5.24 -14.61 27.90
#